data_AF-A0A968SSU9-F1
#
_entry.id   AF-A0A968SSU9-F1
#
_cell.length_a   1.000
_cell.length_b   1.000
_cell.length_c   1.000
_cell.angle_alpha   90.00
_cell.angle_beta   90.00
_cell.angle_gamma   90.00
#
_symmetry.space_group_name_H-M   'P 1'
#
loop_
_entity.id
_entity.type
_entity.pdbx_description
1 polymer ?
#
loop_
_entity_poly.entity_id
_entity_poly.type
_entity_poly.pdbx_seq_one_letter_code
_entity_poly.pdbx_strand_id
1 'polypeptide(L)' 'MPYDFPACSTVYHYFRLWRDAGVIKQMNHTLVEQVRCQAGHQAQPTGGSMDSQSAKTTEKGGSEALMGASSSTVASATS' A
#
# COMPACT_ATOMS: atom_id res chain seq x y z
N MET A 1 14.75 -0.71 -12.58
CA MET A 1 13.32 -0.93 -12.89
C MET A 1 13.24 -1.22 -14.37
N PRO A 2 12.69 -2.37 -14.81
CA PRO A 2 12.44 -2.58 -16.23
C PRO A 2 11.64 -1.39 -16.78
N TYR A 3 12.06 -0.89 -17.95
CA TYR A 3 11.57 0.37 -18.54
C TYR A 3 10.09 0.29 -18.96
N ASP A 4 9.51 -0.91 -18.95
CA ASP A 4 8.19 -1.22 -19.49
C ASP A 4 7.03 -0.84 -18.56
N PHE A 5 7.32 -0.37 -17.34
CA PHE A 5 6.29 0.04 -16.41
C PHE A 5 6.13 1.56 -16.39
N PRO A 6 4.88 2.07 -16.30
CA PRO A 6 4.67 3.49 -16.05
C PRO A 6 5.29 3.88 -14.71
N ALA A 7 5.52 5.19 -14.53
CA ALA A 7 6.09 5.72 -13.30
C ALA A 7 5.39 5.14 -12.06
N CYS A 8 6.18 4.85 -11.00
CA CYS A 8 5.68 4.26 -9.76
C CYS A 8 4.48 5.03 -9.17
N SER A 9 4.45 6.35 -9.33
CA SER A 9 3.34 7.22 -8.95
C SER A 9 2.02 6.86 -9.65
N THR A 10 2.07 6.56 -10.95
CA THR A 10 0.91 6.17 -11.75
C THR A 10 0.38 4.80 -11.31
N VAL A 11 1.27 3.81 -11.15
CA VAL A 11 0.89 2.48 -10.66
C VAL A 11 0.24 2.58 -9.28
N TYR A 12 0.86 3.35 -8.38
CA TYR A 12 0.35 3.53 -7.03
C TYR A 12 -0.96 4.30 -6.98
N HIS A 13 -1.17 5.26 -7.89
CA HIS A 13 -2.43 6.00 -8.01
C HIS A 13 -3.61 5.07 -8.31
N TYR A 14 -3.50 4.21 -9.32
CA TYR A 14 -4.55 3.26 -9.66
C TYR A 14 -4.75 2.21 -8.57
N PHE A 15 -3.67 1.70 -7.98
CA PHE A 15 -3.76 0.79 -6.84
C PHE A 15 -4.57 1.40 -5.70
N ARG A 16 -4.30 2.65 -5.32
CA ARG A 16 -5.06 3.35 -4.28
C ARG A 16 -6.53 3.49 -4.64
N LEU A 17 -6.82 3.89 -5.87
CA LEU A 17 -8.20 4.02 -6.37
C LEU A 17 -8.97 2.70 -6.24
N TRP A 18 -8.37 1.59 -6.67
CA TRP A 18 -8.99 0.26 -6.60
C TRP A 18 -9.08 -0.30 -5.19
N ARG A 19 -8.10 -0.01 -4.34
CA ARG A 19 -8.14 -0.35 -2.92
C ARG A 19 -9.32 0.35 -2.24
N ASP A 20 -9.43 1.65 -2.43
CA ASP A 20 -10.46 2.48 -1.79
C ASP A 20 -11.86 2.15 -2.34
N ALA A 21 -11.95 1.80 -3.64
CA ALA A 21 -13.18 1.30 -4.26
C ALA A 21 -13.50 -0.16 -3.93
N GLY A 22 -12.64 -0.88 -3.19
CA GLY A 22 -12.86 -2.29 -2.83
C GLY A 22 -12.74 -3.30 -3.98
N VAL A 23 -12.27 -2.87 -5.15
CA VAL A 23 -12.14 -3.69 -6.37
C VAL A 23 -11.24 -4.90 -6.12
N ILE A 24 -10.11 -4.70 -5.43
CA ILE A 24 -9.18 -5.78 -5.10
C ILE A 24 -9.85 -6.85 -4.22
N LYS A 25 -10.70 -6.43 -3.27
CA LYS A 25 -11.45 -7.34 -2.40
C LYS A 25 -12.47 -8.15 -3.21
N GLN A 26 -13.19 -7.50 -4.13
CA GLN A 26 -14.16 -8.17 -4.99
C GLN A 26 -13.51 -9.19 -5.92
N MET A 27 -12.40 -8.81 -6.57
CA MET A 27 -11.63 -9.73 -7.42
C MET A 27 -11.15 -10.95 -6.62
N ASN A 28 -10.60 -10.72 -5.43
CA ASN A 28 -10.17 -11.80 -4.55
C ASN A 28 -11.33 -12.72 -4.16
N HIS A 29 -12.49 -12.16 -3.83
CA HIS A 29 -13.68 -12.94 -3.50
C HIS A 29 -14.07 -13.89 -4.63
N THR A 30 -14.20 -13.37 -5.85
CA THR A 30 -14.55 -14.18 -7.03
C THR A 30 -13.52 -15.28 -7.29
N LEU A 31 -12.22 -14.97 -7.17
CA LEU A 31 -11.16 -15.97 -7.35
C LEU A 31 -11.22 -17.06 -6.28
N VAL A 32 -11.45 -16.70 -5.02
CA VAL A 32 -11.60 -17.66 -3.93
C VAL A 32 -12.79 -18.57 -4.16
N GLU A 33 -13.94 -18.03 -4.56
CA GLU A 33 -15.13 -18.84 -4.89
C GLU A 33 -14.83 -19.82 -6.03
N GLN A 34 -14.17 -19.38 -7.10
CA GLN A 34 -13.80 -20.23 -8.22
C GLN A 34 -12.88 -21.37 -7.79
N VAL A 35 -11.83 -21.07 -7.03
CA VAL A 35 -10.87 -22.07 -6.54
C VAL A 35 -11.55 -23.06 -5.58
N ARG A 36 -12.45 -22.59 -4.71
CA ARG A 36 -13.20 -23.47 -3.80
C ARG A 36 -14.13 -24.41 -4.55
N CYS A 37 -14.86 -23.91 -5.55
CA CYS A 37 -15.71 -24.73 -6.39
C CYS A 37 -14.90 -25.79 -7.16
N GLN A 38 -13.74 -25.41 -7.70
CA GLN A 38 -12.83 -26.35 -8.37
C GLN A 38 -12.30 -27.43 -7.42
N ALA A 39 -12.08 -27.10 -6.15
CA ALA A 39 -11.69 -28.05 -5.11
C ALA A 39 -12.85 -28.90 -4.57
N GLY A 40 -14.07 -28.77 -5.11
CA GLY A 40 -15.25 -29.54 -4.67
C GLY A 40 -15.88 -29.00 -3.37
N HIS A 41 -15.52 -27.79 -2.94
CA HIS A 41 -16.11 -27.12 -1.80
C HIS A 41 -17.20 -26.13 -2.22
N GLN A 42 -18.08 -25.77 -1.27
CA GLN A 42 -19.05 -24.69 -1.47
C GLN A 42 -18.33 -23.35 -1.70
N ALA A 43 -18.89 -22.53 -2.61
CA ALA A 43 -18.36 -21.21 -2.98
C ALA A 43 -18.17 -20.32 -1.75
N GLN A 44 -19.20 -20.25 -0.90
CA GLN A 44 -19.15 -19.55 0.37
C GLN A 44 -18.56 -20.47 1.46
N PRO A 45 -17.58 -19.99 2.25
CA PRO A 45 -17.05 -20.75 3.37
C PRO A 45 -18.12 -20.93 4.45
N THR A 46 -18.34 -22.18 4.89
CA THR A 46 -19.23 -22.50 6.02
C THR A 46 -18.59 -22.15 7.37
N GLY A 47 -17.27 -21.92 7.42
CA GLY A 47 -16.53 -21.42 8.58
C GLY A 47 -15.43 -20.45 8.15
N GLY A 48 -15.35 -19.30 8.83
CA GLY A 48 -14.35 -18.26 8.55
C GLY A 48 -13.04 -18.53 9.30
N SER A 49 -11.99 -18.93 8.58
CA SER A 49 -10.64 -18.95 9.14
C SER A 49 -10.09 -17.52 9.08
N MET A 50 -10.09 -16.82 10.22
CA MET A 50 -9.38 -15.55 10.38
C MET A 50 -7.93 -15.86 10.73
N ASP A 51 -7.10 -16.11 9.72
CA ASP A 51 -5.66 -16.22 9.90
C ASP A 51 -5.03 -14.82 9.78
N SER A 52 -4.50 -14.30 10.89
CA SER A 52 -3.77 -13.03 10.89
C SER A 52 -2.36 -13.27 10.34
N GLN A 53 -2.20 -13.20 9.02
CA GLN A 53 -0.88 -13.30 8.40
C GLN A 53 -0.15 -11.95 8.51
N SER A 54 0.98 -11.94 9.22
CA SER A 54 1.88 -10.78 9.28
C SER A 54 2.96 -10.89 8.22
N ALA A 55 3.00 -9.95 7.28
CA ALA A 55 4.13 -9.83 6.37
C ALA A 55 5.28 -9.11 7.07
N LYS A 56 6.49 -9.68 7.05
CA LYS A 56 7.69 -9.01 7.56
C LYS A 56 8.00 -7.80 6.68
N THR A 57 7.78 -6.60 7.19
CA THR A 57 8.24 -5.38 6.54
C THR A 57 9.74 -5.25 6.78
N THR A 58 10.52 -5.04 5.72
CA THR A 58 11.89 -4.54 5.89
C THR A 58 11.81 -3.15 6.50
N GLU A 59 12.57 -2.90 7.57
CA GLU A 59 12.81 -1.56 8.07
C GLU A 59 13.52 -0.76 6.97
N LYS A 60 12.78 0.09 6.25
CA LYS A 60 13.42 1.10 5.41
C LYS A 60 13.95 2.17 6.36
N GLY A 61 15.17 2.00 6.84
CA GLY A 61 15.92 3.06 7.54
C GLY A 61 15.91 4.31 6.67
N GLY A 62 15.19 5.34 7.12
CA GLY A 62 15.20 6.65 6.49
C GLY A 62 16.43 7.41 6.92
N SER A 63 17.52 7.34 6.15
CA SER A 63 18.62 8.29 6.26
C SER A 63 18.27 9.58 5.49
N GLU A 64 18.08 10.64 6.28
CA GLU A 64 18.39 12.06 6.05
C GLU A 64 18.57 12.59 4.61
N ALA A 65 17.76 13.59 4.23
CA ALA A 65 18.21 14.98 4.01
C ALA A 65 17.23 15.78 3.10
N LEU A 66 16.60 16.82 3.66
CA LEU A 66 16.60 18.14 3.03
C LEU A 66 16.55 19.20 4.13
N MET A 67 17.76 19.68 4.43
CA MET A 67 18.14 20.93 5.06
C MET A 67 17.10 22.05 4.87
N GLY A 68 16.40 22.40 5.94
CA GLY A 68 15.68 23.67 6.09
C GLY A 68 16.44 24.56 7.06
N ALA A 69 17.61 25.06 6.63
CA ALA A 69 18.26 26.16 7.33
C ALA A 69 17.40 27.42 7.13
N SER A 70 16.95 28.01 8.23
CA SER A 70 16.57 29.41 8.27
C SER A 70 17.16 29.99 9.55
N SER A 71 18.44 30.32 9.48
CA SER A 71 19.05 31.29 10.37
C SER A 71 18.53 32.68 9.97
N SER A 72 17.53 33.18 10.68
CA SER A 72 17.22 34.60 10.66
C SER A 72 18.16 35.30 11.65
N THR A 73 19.35 35.62 11.16
CA THR A 73 20.16 36.71 11.71
C THR A 73 19.59 38.02 11.18
N VAL A 74 18.96 38.82 12.03
CA VAL A 74 18.89 40.28 11.86
C VAL A 74 19.27 40.91 13.19
N ALA A 75 20.27 41.77 13.11
CA ALA A 75 20.87 42.49 14.21
C ALA A 75 20.20 43.87 14.42
N SER A 76 20.35 44.37 15.65
CA SER A 76 20.46 45.79 16.06
C SER A 76 19.20 46.67 16.09
N ALA A 77 18.82 47.15 17.27
CA ALA A 77 19.25 48.45 17.83
C ALA A 77 18.21 49.06 18.82
N THR A 78 18.72 49.45 20.00
CA THR A 78 18.38 50.63 20.84
C THR A 78 16.93 51.12 20.96
N SER A 79 16.36 51.03 22.17
CA SER A 79 16.28 52.16 23.11
C SER A 79 15.83 51.69 24.50
#